data_AF-A0A537H9Y8-F1
#
_entry.id   AF-A0A537H9Y8-F1
#
_cell.length_a   1.000
_cell.length_b   1.000
_cell.length_c   1.000
_cell.angle_alpha   90.00
_cell.angle_beta   90.00
_cell.angle_gamma   90.00
#
_symmetry.space_group_name_H-M   'P 1'
#
loop_
_entity.id
_entity.type
_entity.pdbx_description
1 polymer ?
#
loop_
_entity_poly.entity_id
_entity_poly.type
_entity_poly.pdbx_seq_one_letter_code
_entity_poly.pdbx_strand_id
1 'polypeptide(L)' 'MTTNEVSLLCNCGNEIIVKVTADEEYSIVCPKCGQEYRFTGASALRWGSRSA' A
#
# COMPACT_ATOMS: atom_id res chain seq x y z
N MET A 1 -17.64 0.46 6.61
CA MET A 1 -16.26 0.85 6.26
C MET A 1 -15.93 0.22 4.92
N THR A 2 -15.55 1.01 3.93
CA THR A 2 -15.24 0.50 2.58
C THR A 2 -13.77 0.15 2.53
N THR A 3 -13.46 -1.11 2.29
CA THR A 3 -12.09 -1.60 2.13
C THR A 3 -11.75 -1.68 0.65
N ASN A 4 -10.57 -1.19 0.28
CA ASN A 4 -10.08 -1.23 -1.09
C ASN A 4 -8.75 -1.99 -1.14
N GLU A 5 -8.51 -2.67 -2.24
CA GLU A 5 -7.24 -3.36 -2.48
C GLU A 5 -6.30 -2.46 -3.27
N VAL A 6 -5.06 -2.33 -2.82
CA VAL A 6 -4.02 -1.50 -3.44
C VAL A 6 -2.74 -2.32 -3.59
N SER A 7 -2.11 -2.22 -4.77
CA SER A 7 -0.79 -2.79 -5.05
C SER A 7 0.31 -1.77 -4.75
N LEU A 8 1.25 -2.13 -3.87
CA LEU A 8 2.46 -1.37 -3.59
C LEU A 8 3.66 -2.09 -4.20
N LEU A 9 4.32 -1.45 -5.17
CA LEU A 9 5.57 -1.95 -5.73
C LEU A 9 6.73 -1.51 -4.84
N CYS A 10 7.36 -2.47 -4.16
CA CYS A 10 8.56 -2.22 -3.41
C CYS A 10 9.74 -1.92 -4.35
N ASN A 11 10.68 -1.09 -3.92
CA ASN A 11 11.91 -0.78 -4.67
C ASN A 11 12.75 -2.01 -5.05
N CYS A 12 12.64 -3.13 -4.32
CA CYS A 12 13.29 -4.40 -4.67
C CYS A 12 12.59 -5.17 -5.81
N GLY A 13 11.53 -4.61 -6.39
CA GLY A 13 10.71 -5.22 -7.43
C GLY A 13 9.63 -6.18 -6.91
N ASN A 14 9.42 -6.26 -5.59
CA ASN A 14 8.36 -7.08 -5.01
C ASN A 14 7.05 -6.30 -4.95
N GLU A 15 5.99 -6.83 -5.54
CA GLU A 15 4.64 -6.30 -5.37
C GLU A 15 4.02 -6.81 -4.06
N ILE A 16 3.35 -5.90 -3.35
CA ILE A 16 2.66 -6.16 -2.08
C ILE A 16 1.22 -5.71 -2.23
N ILE A 17 0.28 -6.64 -2.07
CA ILE A 17 -1.14 -6.34 -2.12
C ILE A 17 -1.64 -6.10 -0.70
N VAL A 18 -2.24 -4.94 -0.46
CA VAL A 18 -2.76 -4.52 0.84
C VAL A 18 -4.20 -4.06 0.73
N LYS A 19 -5.01 -4.46 1.71
CA LYS A 19 -6.38 -4.01 1.88
C LYS A 19 -6.39 -2.83 2.83
N VAL A 20 -6.84 -1.68 2.35
CA VAL A 20 -6.80 -0.40 3.08
C VAL A 20 -8.19 0.21 3.22
N THR A 21 -8.42 0.88 4.32
CA THR A 21 -9.54 1.79 4.56
C THR A 21 -9.02 3.22 4.62
N ALA A 22 -9.80 4.21 4.20
CA ALA A 22 -9.31 5.58 4.04
C ALA A 22 -8.83 6.23 5.36
N ASP A 23 -9.47 5.85 6.47
CA ASP A 23 -9.31 6.49 7.77
C ASP A 23 -8.23 5.84 8.67
N GLU A 24 -7.56 4.80 8.18
CA GLU A 24 -6.54 4.05 8.94
C GLU A 24 -5.11 4.37 8.48
N GLU A 25 -4.17 4.24 9.42
CA GLU A 25 -2.73 4.18 9.17
C GLU A 25 -2.27 2.74 9.03
N TYR A 26 -1.37 2.49 8.06
CA TYR A 26 -0.79 1.19 7.80
C TYR A 26 0.73 1.28 7.91
N SER A 27 1.33 0.26 8.54
CA SER A 27 2.76 -0.02 8.50
C SER A 27 2.97 -1.44 8.01
N ILE A 28 3.65 -1.61 6.88
CA ILE A 28 3.93 -2.92 6.29
C ILE A 28 5.41 -3.08 6.03
N VAL A 29 5.89 -4.30 6.16
CA VAL A 29 7.29 -4.65 5.87
C VAL A 29 7.32 -5.53 4.63
N CYS A 30 8.15 -5.17 3.65
CA CYS A 30 8.35 -5.98 2.46
C CYS A 30 8.97 -7.33 2.84
N PRO A 31 8.34 -8.47 2.51
CA PRO A 31 8.83 -9.78 2.92
C PRO A 31 10.15 -10.18 2.25
N LYS A 32 10.48 -9.59 1.09
CA LYS A 32 11.74 -9.88 0.38
C LYS A 32 12.97 -9.13 0.89
N CYS A 33 12.85 -7.83 1.17
CA CYS A 33 14.00 -6.97 1.49
C CYS A 33 13.95 -6.35 2.89
N GLY A 34 12.86 -6.54 3.63
CA GLY A 34 12.69 -5.99 4.97
C GLY A 34 12.40 -4.48 5.00
N GLN A 35 12.20 -3.83 3.85
CA GLN A 35 11.88 -2.41 3.82
C GLN A 35 10.50 -2.13 4.43
N GLU A 36 10.43 -1.18 5.35
CA GLU A 36 9.19 -0.72 5.97
C GLU A 36 8.55 0.42 5.17
N TYR A 37 7.22 0.36 5.03
CA TYR A 37 6.40 1.39 4.40
C TYR A 37 5.31 1.80 5.37
N ARG A 38 5.22 3.12 5.63
CA ARG A 38 4.17 3.72 6.43
C ARG A 38 3.36 4.71 5.61
N PHE A 39 2.04 4.55 5.61
CA PHE A 39 1.14 5.40 4.85
C PHE A 39 -0.27 5.41 5.46
N THR A 40 -1.07 6.43 5.13
CA THR A 40 -2.50 6.43 5.41
C THR A 40 -3.25 5.77 4.25
N GLY A 41 -4.36 5.08 4.53
CA GLY A 41 -5.17 4.49 3.47
C GLY A 41 -5.71 5.53 2.49
N ALA A 42 -6.04 6.74 2.95
CA ALA A 42 -6.38 7.86 2.07
C ALA A 42 -5.27 8.20 1.05
N SER A 43 -4.00 8.09 1.43
CA SER A 43 -2.86 8.31 0.52
C SER A 43 -2.69 7.14 -0.45
N ALA A 44 -2.84 5.90 0.03
CA ALA A 44 -2.74 4.70 -0.79
C ALA A 44 -3.80 4.63 -1.89
N LEU A 45 -5.04 5.05 -1.59
CA LEU A 45 -6.13 5.14 -2.56
C LEU A 45 -5.82 6.11 -3.71
N ARG A 46 -5.10 7.21 -3.41
CA ARG A 46 -4.67 8.16 -4.44
C ARG A 46 -3.55 7.61 -5.31
N TRP A 47 -2.67 6.76 -4.77
CA TRP A 47 -1.61 6.11 -5.53
C TRP A 47 -2.15 5.12 -6.56
N GLY A 48 -3.14 4.29 -6.18
CA GLY A 48 -3.77 3.32 -7.09
C GLY A 48 -4.51 3.95 -8.28
N SER A 49 -4.70 5.27 -8.29
CA SER A 49 -5.41 6.00 -9.35
C SER A 49 -4.51 6.44 -10.51
N ARG A 50 -3.18 6.22 -10.44
CA ARG A 50 -2.24 6.57 -11.52
C ARG A 50 -1.67 5.32 -12.17
N SER A 51 -2.45 4.70 -13.05
CA SER A 51 -1.98 3.87 -14.18
C SER A 51 -3.14 3.63 -15.13
N ALA A 52 -3.44 4.62 -15.96
CA ALA A 52 -4.07 4.45 -17.27
C ALA A 52 -3.37 5.40 -18.25
#